data_AF-A0A9R0TZ38-F1
#
_entry.id   AF-A0A9R0TZ38-F1
#
_cell.length_a   1.000
_cell.length_b   1.000
_cell.length_c   1.000
_cell.angle_alpha   90.00
_cell.angle_beta   90.00
_cell.angle_gamma   90.00
#
_symmetry.space_group_name_H-M   'P 1'
#
loop_
_entity.id
_entity.type
_entity.pdbx_description
1 polymer ?
#
loop_
_entity_poly.entity_id
_entity_poly.type
_entity_poly.pdbx_seq_one_letter_code
_entity_poly.pdbx_strand_id
1 'polypeptide(L)'
;MAETLVGLRLAASAVPHPRGNRRPCAAVPAHHRLPQLRRGRLCARAAVTGAPEVDEDEAMSIDNLCSFFDLNVGKWNGVFYVQFDAHGRVQQEISTRLSASTYGEGDLISLMQSLYIKQGSSGITFADEEDPEPEWAEYKIKETNMFTVDKYQQIGFFPDQKAFALRYQTAGMLETVLRAGVLGDDDTGEESPKNLKLPSRKPSIVCENCIYSLDGNGRVRAFHIMDPKGVLDTLIVFHENQGTVLPLADSSSNDPEIPSNDRINALLGRWEGHSVTKRSGVYGATLDEADTVVLLEMDNNGQLIQDNISTKTGTSTTTTIHWTGVANNNLLQFDGGYEITLLPGGMYMGYPSDISKCIEQLDPFNLEFCWMESPGKRQRLVRTFDSAGLAVSSTYFIETKV
;
A
#
# COMPACT_ATOMS: atom_id res chain seq x y z
N MET A 1 2.64 37.36 -10.88
CA MET A 1 1.63 36.30 -11.14
C MET A 1 1.99 35.17 -10.19
N ALA A 2 1.07 34.85 -9.28
CA ALA A 2 1.32 33.99 -8.13
C ALA A 2 0.99 32.54 -8.49
N GLU A 3 1.97 31.65 -8.36
CA GLU A 3 1.74 30.21 -8.31
C GLU A 3 1.64 29.81 -6.84
N THR A 4 0.50 29.22 -6.50
CA THR A 4 0.15 28.70 -5.18
C THR A 4 0.96 27.44 -4.88
N LEU A 5 1.92 27.57 -3.96
CA LEU A 5 2.66 26.48 -3.33
C LEU A 5 1.73 25.73 -2.36
N VAL A 6 1.28 24.52 -2.71
CA VAL A 6 0.56 23.63 -1.79
C VAL A 6 1.60 22.83 -1.02
N GLY A 7 2.02 23.36 0.13
CA GLY A 7 2.82 22.65 1.11
C GLY A 7 1.97 21.65 1.91
N LEU A 8 2.54 20.48 2.20
CA LEU A 8 1.98 19.46 3.06
C LEU A 8 1.42 20.07 4.37
N ARG A 9 0.12 19.92 4.57
CA ARG A 9 -0.50 19.94 5.89
C ARG A 9 -1.13 18.56 6.08
N LEU A 10 -0.55 17.76 6.98
CA LEU A 10 -1.31 16.69 7.62
C LEU A 10 -2.41 17.38 8.44
N ALA A 11 -3.66 17.12 8.10
CA ALA A 11 -4.81 17.81 8.66
C ALA A 11 -4.96 17.46 10.15
N ALA A 12 -4.77 18.44 11.02
CA ALA A 12 -5.32 18.41 12.37
C ALA A 12 -6.77 18.90 12.26
N SER A 13 -7.74 18.02 12.55
CA SER A 13 -9.16 18.36 12.57
C SER A 13 -9.43 19.42 13.64
N ALA A 14 -10.04 20.55 13.26
CA ALA A 14 -10.47 21.61 14.18
C ALA A 14 -11.93 22.02 13.89
N VAL A 15 -12.79 21.83 14.88
CA VAL A 15 -14.23 22.17 14.90
C VAL A 15 -14.45 23.68 15.21
N PRO A 16 -15.55 24.32 14.75
CA PRO A 16 -15.53 25.63 14.09
C PRO A 16 -16.13 26.80 14.90
N HIS A 17 -16.14 28.04 14.36
CA HIS A 17 -17.20 29.07 14.57
C HIS A 17 -17.19 30.18 13.47
N PRO A 18 -18.31 30.90 13.22
CA PRO A 18 -18.73 31.32 11.87
C PRO A 18 -18.58 32.82 11.55
N ARG A 19 -18.49 33.15 10.25
CA ARG A 19 -18.87 34.40 9.54
C ARG A 19 -18.41 34.27 8.08
N GLY A 20 -19.09 34.68 7.02
CA GLY A 20 -20.31 35.44 6.81
C GLY A 20 -20.30 35.86 5.32
N ASN A 21 -21.39 35.57 4.61
CA ASN A 21 -21.72 35.89 3.21
C ASN A 21 -20.97 37.03 2.50
N ARG A 22 -20.57 36.79 1.23
CA ARG A 22 -20.97 37.65 0.08
C ARG A 22 -20.75 36.97 -1.28
N ARG A 23 -21.76 37.14 -2.15
CA ARG A 23 -21.90 36.64 -3.52
C ARG A 23 -21.30 37.60 -4.58
N PRO A 24 -21.14 37.15 -5.85
CA PRO A 24 -20.32 37.76 -6.89
C PRO A 24 -21.11 38.60 -7.91
N CYS A 25 -20.39 39.37 -8.75
CA CYS A 25 -20.94 40.04 -9.93
C CYS A 25 -20.08 39.79 -11.18
N ALA A 26 -20.76 39.83 -12.33
CA ALA A 26 -20.37 39.29 -13.63
C ALA A 26 -19.89 40.34 -14.66
N ALA A 27 -19.36 39.81 -15.77
CA ALA A 27 -19.55 40.19 -17.19
C ALA A 27 -18.49 41.04 -17.96
N VAL A 28 -17.77 40.36 -18.88
CA VAL A 28 -17.55 40.48 -20.37
C VAL A 28 -17.54 41.87 -21.10
N PRO A 29 -17.08 42.01 -22.38
CA PRO A 29 -15.79 41.76 -23.08
C PRO A 29 -15.24 42.99 -23.85
N ALA A 30 -14.05 42.89 -24.50
CA ALA A 30 -13.75 43.66 -25.71
C ALA A 30 -12.73 42.97 -26.66
N HIS A 31 -13.03 43.01 -27.95
CA HIS A 31 -12.24 42.55 -29.11
C HIS A 31 -11.03 43.48 -29.40
N HIS A 32 -9.94 42.95 -29.98
CA HIS A 32 -9.50 43.32 -31.34
C HIS A 32 -8.17 42.70 -31.83
N ARG A 33 -8.21 42.33 -33.13
CA ARG A 33 -7.19 42.44 -34.20
C ARG A 33 -6.06 41.41 -34.32
N LEU A 34 -6.21 40.62 -35.38
CA LEU A 34 -5.19 39.89 -36.16
C LEU A 34 -4.29 40.85 -36.98
N PRO A 35 -3.07 40.41 -37.32
CA PRO A 35 -2.45 40.71 -38.61
C PRO A 35 -2.13 39.46 -39.45
N GLN A 36 -2.18 39.66 -40.76
CA GLN A 36 -2.00 38.71 -41.85
C GLN A 36 -0.55 38.25 -42.02
N LEU A 37 -0.34 36.95 -42.31
CA LEU A 37 0.96 36.37 -42.67
C LEU A 37 1.06 36.09 -44.18
N ARG A 38 2.15 36.58 -44.78
CA ARG A 38 2.53 36.43 -46.18
C ARG A 38 3.03 35.00 -46.48
N ARG A 39 2.61 34.49 -47.64
CA ARG A 39 3.15 33.28 -48.29
C ARG A 39 4.60 33.51 -48.77
N GLY A 40 5.51 32.63 -48.36
CA GLY A 40 6.80 32.40 -48.99
C GLY A 40 7.07 30.90 -49.07
N ARG A 41 7.16 30.35 -50.28
CA ARG A 41 7.62 28.98 -50.57
C ARG A 41 9.13 28.95 -50.45
N LEU A 42 9.71 27.95 -49.78
CA LEU A 42 11.07 27.48 -50.06
C LEU A 42 11.25 26.00 -49.63
N CYS A 43 11.85 25.28 -50.57
CA CYS A 43 12.34 23.90 -50.66
C CYS A 43 12.38 22.99 -49.42
N ALA A 44 11.78 21.81 -49.59
CA ALA A 44 12.05 20.62 -48.79
C ALA A 44 13.49 20.13 -49.03
N ARG A 45 14.27 20.01 -47.95
CA ARG A 45 15.44 19.15 -47.85
C ARG A 45 15.11 18.07 -46.84
N ALA A 46 15.20 16.81 -47.27
CA ALA A 46 15.06 15.66 -46.39
C ALA A 46 16.18 15.72 -45.34
N ALA A 47 15.80 15.92 -44.08
CA ALA A 47 16.68 15.67 -42.95
C ALA A 47 16.74 14.14 -42.75
N VAL A 48 17.95 13.61 -42.67
CA VAL A 48 18.20 12.24 -42.23
C VAL A 48 17.65 12.14 -40.82
N THR A 49 16.64 11.29 -40.62
CA THR A 49 16.08 11.00 -39.30
C THR A 49 17.16 10.31 -38.47
N GLY A 50 17.81 11.06 -37.58
CA GLY A 50 18.47 10.47 -36.43
C GLY A 50 17.44 9.69 -35.60
N ALA A 51 17.92 8.74 -34.79
CA ALA A 51 17.06 8.00 -33.86
C ALA A 51 16.17 8.98 -33.08
N PRO A 52 14.90 8.64 -32.81
CA PRO A 52 14.06 9.50 -31.98
C PRO A 52 14.79 9.74 -30.66
N GLU A 53 15.05 11.01 -30.33
CA GLU A 53 15.50 11.40 -29.01
C GLU A 53 14.40 10.96 -28.04
N VAL A 54 14.67 9.89 -27.27
CA VAL A 54 13.79 9.47 -26.18
C VAL A 54 13.83 10.58 -25.15
N ASP A 55 12.67 11.11 -24.79
CA ASP A 55 12.55 12.14 -23.76
C ASP A 55 13.17 11.60 -22.45
N GLU A 56 14.00 12.39 -21.76
CA GLU A 56 14.69 11.96 -20.54
C GLU A 56 13.68 11.51 -19.47
N ASP A 57 12.50 12.14 -19.42
CA ASP A 57 11.42 11.78 -18.51
C ASP A 57 10.75 10.43 -18.87
N GLU A 58 10.67 10.11 -20.16
CA GLU A 58 10.15 8.84 -20.65
C GLU A 58 11.14 7.71 -20.38
N ALA A 59 12.44 7.95 -20.59
CA ALA A 59 13.49 7.01 -20.25
C ALA A 59 13.49 6.64 -18.75
N MET A 60 13.38 7.64 -17.87
CA MET A 60 13.30 7.41 -16.42
C MET A 60 12.10 6.56 -16.01
N SER A 61 10.96 6.76 -16.69
CA SER A 61 9.74 5.99 -16.43
C SER A 61 9.91 4.54 -16.85
N ILE A 62 10.57 4.28 -17.98
CA ILE A 62 10.89 2.92 -18.45
C ILE A 62 11.87 2.24 -17.48
N ASP A 63 12.92 2.93 -17.04
CA ASP A 63 13.92 2.39 -16.11
C ASP A 63 13.31 2.02 -14.75
N ASN A 64 12.42 2.87 -14.22
CA ASN A 64 11.68 2.58 -13.00
C ASN A 64 10.73 1.39 -13.17
N LEU A 65 10.06 1.28 -14.32
CA LEU A 65 9.18 0.16 -14.63
C LEU A 65 9.95 -1.17 -14.69
N CYS A 66 11.07 -1.19 -15.41
CA CYS A 66 11.97 -2.35 -15.48
C CYS A 66 12.47 -2.73 -14.08
N SER A 67 12.93 -1.76 -13.30
CA SER A 67 13.41 -1.98 -11.92
C SER A 67 12.32 -2.56 -11.01
N PHE A 68 11.07 -2.09 -11.15
CA PHE A 68 9.92 -2.63 -10.44
C PHE A 68 9.63 -4.09 -10.85
N PHE A 69 9.78 -4.41 -12.13
CA PHE A 69 9.58 -5.78 -12.63
C PHE A 69 10.69 -6.72 -12.19
N ASP A 70 11.95 -6.31 -12.30
CA ASP A 70 13.11 -7.08 -11.85
C ASP A 70 13.00 -7.42 -10.36
N LEU A 71 12.48 -6.50 -9.55
CA LEU A 71 12.22 -6.72 -8.13
C LEU A 71 11.15 -7.79 -7.87
N ASN A 72 10.21 -7.98 -8.80
CA ASN A 72 9.06 -8.88 -8.64
C ASN A 72 9.24 -10.25 -9.32
N VAL A 73 10.08 -10.35 -10.36
CA VAL A 73 10.30 -11.58 -11.13
C VAL A 73 10.83 -12.71 -10.23
N GLY A 74 10.30 -13.91 -10.44
CA GLY A 74 10.74 -15.12 -9.76
C GLY A 74 9.60 -15.97 -9.22
N LYS A 75 9.98 -16.98 -8.42
CA LYS A 75 9.06 -17.86 -7.72
C LYS A 75 9.07 -17.52 -6.24
N TRP A 76 7.90 -17.16 -5.73
CA TRP A 76 7.68 -16.78 -4.36
C TRP A 76 6.83 -17.84 -3.69
N ASN A 77 7.30 -18.40 -2.58
CA ASN A 77 6.49 -19.23 -1.70
C ASN A 77 6.00 -18.34 -0.57
N GLY A 78 4.70 -18.33 -0.33
CA GLY A 78 4.12 -17.45 0.66
C GLY A 78 3.04 -18.09 1.49
N VAL A 79 2.75 -17.41 2.59
CA VAL A 79 1.60 -17.67 3.42
C VAL A 79 0.71 -16.44 3.38
N PHE A 80 -0.57 -16.68 3.09
CA PHE A 80 -1.62 -15.70 3.05
C PHE A 80 -2.39 -15.74 4.35
N TYR A 81 -2.36 -14.63 5.08
CA TYR A 81 -3.09 -14.45 6.32
C TYR A 81 -4.31 -13.56 6.05
N VAL A 82 -5.51 -14.09 6.30
CA VAL A 82 -6.76 -13.30 6.26
C VAL A 82 -7.32 -13.06 7.63
N GLN A 83 -7.75 -11.80 7.75
CA GLN A 83 -8.50 -11.18 8.81
C GLN A 83 -7.96 -11.51 10.18
N PHE A 84 -7.19 -10.56 10.65
CA PHE A 84 -7.23 -10.08 12.00
C PHE A 84 -8.59 -9.44 12.26
N ASP A 85 -9.38 -9.92 13.23
CA ASP A 85 -10.56 -9.16 13.66
C ASP A 85 -10.16 -7.72 14.07
N ALA A 86 -11.11 -6.88 14.50
CA ALA A 86 -10.79 -5.54 15.02
C ALA A 86 -9.75 -5.56 16.17
N HIS A 87 -9.31 -6.74 16.63
CA HIS A 87 -8.36 -6.97 17.69
C HIS A 87 -7.15 -7.80 17.23
N GLY A 88 -6.78 -7.83 15.95
CA GLY A 88 -5.46 -8.37 15.60
C GLY A 88 -5.35 -9.91 15.63
N ARG A 89 -6.45 -10.69 15.53
CA ARG A 89 -6.44 -12.18 15.58
C ARG A 89 -6.60 -12.88 14.23
N VAL A 90 -5.60 -13.68 13.81
CA VAL A 90 -5.63 -14.44 12.53
C VAL A 90 -6.87 -15.32 12.46
N GLN A 91 -7.63 -15.22 11.36
CA GLN A 91 -8.78 -16.10 11.10
C GLN A 91 -8.46 -17.23 10.13
N GLN A 92 -7.64 -16.97 9.12
CA GLN A 92 -7.30 -17.96 8.09
C GLN A 92 -5.81 -17.87 7.71
N GLU A 93 -5.21 -19.03 7.47
CA GLU A 93 -3.85 -19.19 6.99
C GLU A 93 -3.88 -20.11 5.75
N ILE A 94 -3.46 -19.59 4.60
CA ILE A 94 -3.52 -20.33 3.33
C ILE A 94 -2.13 -20.30 2.68
N SER A 95 -1.60 -21.47 2.31
CA SER A 95 -0.35 -21.56 1.57
C SER A 95 -0.55 -21.10 0.12
N THR A 96 0.34 -20.24 -0.37
CA THR A 96 0.30 -19.70 -1.74
C THR A 96 1.66 -19.81 -2.41
N ARG A 97 1.68 -19.92 -3.73
CA ARG A 97 2.90 -19.75 -4.54
C ARG A 97 2.62 -18.70 -5.60
N LEU A 98 3.52 -17.76 -5.83
CA LEU A 98 3.40 -16.77 -6.89
C LEU A 98 4.55 -16.94 -7.87
N SER A 99 4.22 -17.10 -9.15
CA SER A 99 5.19 -17.10 -10.24
C SER A 99 5.04 -15.80 -11.01
N ALA A 100 6.11 -15.02 -11.10
CA ALA A 100 6.16 -13.75 -11.81
C ALA A 100 7.24 -13.75 -12.89
N SER A 101 6.88 -13.32 -14.10
CA SER A 101 7.77 -13.23 -15.26
C SER A 101 7.47 -12.00 -16.09
N THR A 102 8.44 -11.51 -16.84
CA THR A 102 8.26 -10.42 -17.79
C THR A 102 8.02 -10.93 -19.21
N TYR A 103 7.36 -10.10 -20.02
CA TYR A 103 7.16 -10.29 -21.45
C TYR A 103 7.27 -8.93 -22.15
N GLY A 104 7.84 -8.88 -23.36
CA GLY A 104 8.08 -7.63 -24.08
C GLY A 104 9.36 -6.91 -23.63
N GLU A 105 9.63 -5.76 -24.26
CA GLU A 105 10.83 -4.94 -24.04
C GLU A 105 10.45 -3.46 -24.11
N GLY A 106 11.26 -2.59 -23.47
CA GLY A 106 11.05 -1.14 -23.48
C GLY A 106 9.77 -0.70 -22.81
N ASP A 107 9.03 0.22 -23.44
CA ASP A 107 7.73 0.72 -22.97
C ASP A 107 6.59 -0.31 -23.06
N LEU A 108 6.79 -1.37 -23.85
CA LEU A 108 5.87 -2.50 -24.02
C LEU A 108 6.18 -3.67 -23.07
N ILE A 109 7.10 -3.48 -22.12
CA ILE A 109 7.37 -4.49 -21.11
C ILE A 109 6.14 -4.65 -20.19
N SER A 110 5.80 -5.91 -19.92
CA SER A 110 4.69 -6.31 -19.06
C SER A 110 5.16 -7.34 -18.04
N LEU A 111 4.61 -7.27 -16.83
CA LEU A 111 4.74 -8.25 -15.77
C LEU A 111 3.49 -9.14 -15.74
N MET A 112 3.72 -10.43 -15.93
CA MET A 112 2.73 -11.49 -15.87
C MET A 112 2.91 -12.28 -14.57
N GLN A 113 1.82 -12.50 -13.85
CA GLN A 113 1.85 -13.16 -12.54
C GLN A 113 0.73 -14.19 -12.42
N SER A 114 1.09 -15.42 -12.04
CA SER A 114 0.15 -16.49 -11.67
C SER A 114 0.28 -16.80 -10.18
N LEU A 115 -0.83 -16.70 -9.46
CA LEU A 115 -0.94 -17.05 -8.05
C LEU A 115 -1.56 -18.44 -7.94
N TYR A 116 -0.84 -19.37 -7.31
CA TYR A 116 -1.29 -20.71 -7.01
C TYR A 116 -1.72 -20.76 -5.55
N ILE A 117 -2.92 -21.27 -5.30
CA ILE A 117 -3.57 -21.30 -3.99
C ILE A 117 -3.73 -22.76 -3.58
N LYS A 118 -3.18 -23.14 -2.43
CA LYS A 118 -3.37 -24.49 -1.90
C LYS A 118 -4.84 -24.65 -1.52
N GLN A 119 -5.51 -25.65 -2.07
CA GLN A 119 -6.94 -25.84 -1.83
C GLN A 119 -7.21 -26.39 -0.42
N GLY A 120 -8.35 -25.97 0.15
CA GLY A 120 -8.84 -26.53 1.41
C GLY A 120 -9.18 -28.01 1.24
N SER A 121 -8.78 -28.86 2.18
CA SER A 121 -9.00 -30.30 2.11
C SER A 121 -10.50 -30.63 2.21
N SER A 122 -11.05 -31.30 1.21
CA SER A 122 -12.39 -31.89 1.29
C SER A 122 -12.40 -32.98 2.37
N GLY A 123 -13.40 -32.99 3.25
CA GLY A 123 -13.49 -33.91 4.41
C GLY A 123 -13.69 -35.41 4.08
N ILE A 124 -13.33 -35.85 2.88
CA ILE A 124 -13.49 -37.22 2.39
C ILE A 124 -12.09 -37.81 2.15
N THR A 125 -11.35 -38.11 3.21
CA THR A 125 -10.14 -38.91 3.13
C THR A 125 -10.52 -40.39 3.11
N PHE A 126 -10.33 -41.05 1.96
CA PHE A 126 -10.32 -42.51 1.91
C PHE A 126 -9.03 -43.01 2.55
N ALA A 127 -9.14 -43.91 3.53
CA ALA A 127 -8.08 -44.25 4.47
C ALA A 127 -6.88 -45.06 3.89
N ASP A 128 -6.75 -45.17 2.56
CA ASP A 128 -5.84 -46.13 1.92
C ASP A 128 -4.92 -45.55 0.83
N GLU A 129 -4.80 -44.23 0.67
CA GLU A 129 -3.83 -43.64 -0.28
C GLU A 129 -2.71 -42.88 0.44
N GLU A 130 -1.46 -43.14 0.03
CA GLU A 130 -0.27 -42.33 0.37
C GLU A 130 -0.61 -40.85 0.17
N ASP A 131 -0.18 -39.97 1.10
CA ASP A 131 -0.49 -38.53 1.13
C ASP A 131 -0.63 -37.94 -0.29
N PRO A 132 -1.86 -37.70 -0.79
CA PRO A 132 -2.05 -37.24 -2.16
C PRO A 132 -1.38 -35.88 -2.32
N GLU A 133 -0.73 -35.64 -3.47
CA GLU A 133 -0.11 -34.35 -3.74
C GLU A 133 -1.15 -33.23 -3.54
N PRO A 134 -0.80 -32.15 -2.84
CA PRO A 134 -1.75 -31.08 -2.54
C PRO A 134 -2.24 -30.44 -3.84
N GLU A 135 -3.56 -30.30 -3.97
CA GLU A 135 -4.17 -29.64 -5.12
C GLU A 135 -4.00 -28.11 -5.04
N TRP A 136 -3.72 -27.48 -6.19
CA TRP A 136 -3.46 -26.05 -6.30
C TRP A 136 -4.38 -25.43 -7.36
N ALA A 137 -5.14 -24.42 -6.96
CA ALA A 137 -5.92 -23.59 -7.88
C ALA A 137 -5.04 -22.46 -8.45
N GLU A 138 -5.05 -22.27 -9.78
CA GLU A 138 -4.36 -21.15 -10.43
C GLU A 138 -5.28 -19.94 -10.58
N TYR A 139 -4.83 -18.78 -10.11
CA TYR A 139 -5.41 -17.47 -10.39
C TYR A 139 -4.43 -16.61 -11.20
N LYS A 140 -4.85 -16.21 -12.40
CA LYS A 140 -4.07 -15.31 -13.25
C LYS A 140 -4.32 -13.86 -12.85
N ILE A 141 -3.31 -13.23 -12.26
CA ILE A 141 -3.38 -11.81 -11.87
C ILE A 141 -3.39 -10.97 -13.15
N LYS A 142 -4.13 -9.84 -13.11
CA LYS A 142 -4.17 -8.89 -14.22
C LYS A 142 -2.76 -8.43 -14.58
N GLU A 143 -2.48 -8.40 -15.87
CA GLU A 143 -1.22 -7.93 -16.43
C GLU A 143 -0.88 -6.51 -15.94
N THR A 144 0.38 -6.35 -15.52
CA THR A 144 0.92 -5.05 -15.09
C THR A 144 1.89 -4.53 -16.14
N ASN A 145 1.65 -3.33 -16.66
CA ASN A 145 2.44 -2.69 -17.72
C ASN A 145 2.46 -1.17 -17.53
N MET A 146 3.18 -0.43 -18.36
CA MET A 146 3.33 1.03 -18.25
C MET A 146 2.00 1.76 -18.05
N PHE A 147 0.96 1.35 -18.79
CA PHE A 147 -0.35 1.96 -18.69
C PHE A 147 -1.05 1.64 -17.36
N THR A 148 -1.04 0.38 -16.94
CA THR A 148 -1.76 -0.02 -15.72
C THR A 148 -1.08 0.49 -14.45
N VAL A 149 0.26 0.51 -14.39
CA VAL A 149 0.98 1.04 -13.21
C VAL A 149 0.70 2.52 -12.97
N ASP A 150 0.59 3.31 -14.04
CA ASP A 150 0.37 4.75 -13.95
C ASP A 150 -1.12 5.08 -13.79
N LYS A 151 -1.98 4.55 -14.69
CA LYS A 151 -3.38 4.95 -14.75
C LYS A 151 -4.29 4.23 -13.77
N TYR A 152 -4.02 2.96 -13.44
CA TYR A 152 -4.90 2.17 -12.60
C TYR A 152 -4.36 1.94 -11.19
N GLN A 153 -3.07 1.64 -11.06
CA GLN A 153 -2.47 1.30 -9.77
C GLN A 153 -1.86 2.52 -9.07
N GLN A 154 -1.61 3.62 -9.80
CA GLN A 154 -0.95 4.83 -9.31
C GLN A 154 0.35 4.52 -8.54
N ILE A 155 1.21 3.64 -9.05
CA ILE A 155 2.35 3.07 -8.31
C ILE A 155 3.15 4.11 -7.49
N GLY A 156 3.48 3.79 -6.24
CA GLY A 156 4.52 4.50 -5.48
C GLY A 156 5.71 3.57 -5.32
N PHE A 157 6.77 3.75 -6.10
CA PHE A 157 7.90 2.82 -6.16
C PHE A 157 9.18 3.45 -5.59
N PHE A 158 9.92 2.66 -4.82
CA PHE A 158 11.19 3.01 -4.19
C PHE A 158 12.26 2.01 -4.66
N PRO A 159 13.02 2.31 -5.72
CA PRO A 159 14.01 1.40 -6.28
C PRO A 159 15.09 1.02 -5.25
N ASP A 160 15.68 2.03 -4.59
CA ASP A 160 16.80 1.83 -3.66
C ASP A 160 16.37 1.12 -2.37
N GLN A 161 15.19 1.48 -1.85
CA GLN A 161 14.65 0.94 -0.61
C GLN A 161 13.88 -0.37 -0.81
N LYS A 162 13.68 -0.80 -2.07
CA LYS A 162 12.93 -2.02 -2.44
C LYS A 162 11.55 -2.08 -1.78
N ALA A 163 10.77 -1.02 -1.97
CA ALA A 163 9.40 -0.94 -1.46
C ALA A 163 8.46 -0.40 -2.53
N PHE A 164 7.19 -0.78 -2.48
CA PHE A 164 6.19 -0.24 -3.39
C PHE A 164 4.77 -0.22 -2.82
N ALA A 165 3.94 0.67 -3.33
CA ALA A 165 2.51 0.72 -3.04
C ALA A 165 1.68 0.71 -4.33
N LEU A 166 0.61 -0.08 -4.36
CA LEU A 166 -0.29 -0.22 -5.50
C LEU A 166 -1.76 -0.07 -5.08
N ARG A 167 -2.56 0.48 -5.99
CA ARG A 167 -4.02 0.46 -5.89
C ARG A 167 -4.60 -0.68 -6.72
N TYR A 168 -5.57 -1.38 -6.16
CA TYR A 168 -6.39 -2.34 -6.90
C TYR A 168 -7.81 -1.79 -7.11
N GLN A 169 -8.39 -2.09 -8.27
CA GLN A 169 -9.77 -1.68 -8.59
C GLN A 169 -10.81 -2.52 -7.85
N THR A 170 -10.48 -3.79 -7.55
CA THR A 170 -11.36 -4.74 -6.87
C THR A 170 -10.54 -5.65 -5.95
N ALA A 171 -11.19 -6.25 -4.96
CA ALA A 171 -10.59 -7.27 -4.09
C ALA A 171 -10.76 -8.70 -4.64
N GLY A 172 -11.09 -8.87 -5.92
CA GLY A 172 -11.49 -10.16 -6.49
C GLY A 172 -10.41 -11.24 -6.42
N MET A 173 -9.14 -10.87 -6.58
CA MET A 173 -8.02 -11.80 -6.37
C MET A 173 -8.01 -12.34 -4.93
N LEU A 174 -8.20 -11.47 -3.95
CA LEU A 174 -8.19 -11.81 -2.53
C LEU A 174 -9.41 -12.64 -2.15
N GLU A 175 -10.57 -12.37 -2.76
CA GLU A 175 -11.78 -13.22 -2.64
C GLU A 175 -11.51 -14.64 -3.18
N THR A 176 -10.88 -14.78 -4.35
CA THR A 176 -10.58 -16.10 -4.92
C THR A 176 -9.62 -16.89 -4.04
N VAL A 177 -8.59 -16.25 -3.47
CA VAL A 177 -7.67 -16.92 -2.52
C VAL A 177 -8.43 -17.50 -1.35
N LEU A 178 -9.37 -16.74 -0.78
CA LEU A 178 -10.20 -17.19 0.33
C LEU A 178 -11.13 -18.34 -0.03
N ARG A 179 -11.83 -18.23 -1.16
CA ARG A 179 -12.73 -19.29 -1.62
C ARG A 179 -11.97 -20.59 -1.90
N ALA A 180 -10.94 -20.53 -2.74
CA ALA A 180 -10.17 -21.73 -3.07
C ALA A 180 -9.42 -22.31 -1.85
N GLY A 181 -8.84 -21.45 -1.00
CA GLY A 181 -8.04 -21.88 0.14
C GLY A 181 -8.84 -22.42 1.32
N VAL A 182 -10.07 -21.95 1.54
CA VAL A 182 -10.91 -22.39 2.68
C VAL A 182 -12.00 -23.37 2.24
N LEU A 183 -12.66 -23.12 1.11
CA LEU A 183 -13.81 -23.91 0.67
C LEU A 183 -13.41 -25.04 -0.29
N GLY A 184 -12.28 -24.90 -0.99
CA GLY A 184 -11.82 -25.88 -1.96
C GLY A 184 -12.73 -25.97 -3.19
N ASP A 185 -12.75 -27.14 -3.83
CA ASP A 185 -13.51 -27.42 -5.07
C ASP A 185 -15.03 -27.51 -4.87
N ASP A 186 -15.49 -27.61 -3.62
CA ASP A 186 -16.91 -27.69 -3.30
C ASP A 186 -17.63 -26.32 -3.40
N ASP A 187 -16.89 -25.22 -3.59
CA ASP A 187 -17.48 -23.89 -3.75
C ASP A 187 -18.06 -23.69 -5.15
N THR A 188 -19.38 -23.58 -5.23
CA THR A 188 -20.10 -23.26 -6.48
C THR A 188 -19.95 -21.79 -6.88
N GLY A 189 -19.45 -20.93 -5.99
CA GLY A 189 -19.24 -19.50 -6.24
C GLY A 189 -20.52 -18.66 -6.30
N GLU A 190 -21.70 -19.28 -6.28
CA GLU A 190 -23.00 -18.58 -6.43
C GLU A 190 -23.49 -17.98 -5.10
N GLU A 191 -23.21 -18.63 -3.98
CA GLU A 191 -23.61 -18.17 -2.65
C GLU A 191 -22.46 -17.57 -1.83
N SER A 192 -22.81 -16.66 -0.92
CA SER A 192 -21.86 -16.19 0.10
C SER A 192 -21.83 -17.20 1.25
N PRO A 193 -20.67 -17.82 1.53
CA PRO A 193 -20.54 -18.79 2.62
C PRO A 193 -20.87 -18.15 3.97
N LYS A 194 -21.61 -18.86 4.83
CA LYS A 194 -22.05 -18.31 6.13
C LYS A 194 -20.92 -18.15 7.16
N ASN A 195 -19.85 -18.94 7.03
CA ASN A 195 -18.77 -19.03 8.02
C ASN A 195 -17.43 -18.46 7.53
N LEU A 196 -17.43 -17.74 6.40
CA LEU A 196 -16.22 -17.16 5.83
C LEU A 196 -16.48 -15.69 5.50
N LYS A 197 -15.71 -14.79 6.11
CA LYS A 197 -15.73 -13.37 5.77
C LYS A 197 -15.04 -13.19 4.41
N LEU A 198 -15.82 -12.80 3.41
CA LEU A 198 -15.30 -12.37 2.11
C LEU A 198 -15.23 -10.84 2.05
N PRO A 199 -14.25 -10.28 1.31
CA PRO A 199 -14.20 -8.84 1.09
C PRO A 199 -15.42 -8.35 0.31
N SER A 200 -15.78 -7.10 0.52
CA SER A 200 -16.87 -6.43 -0.17
C SER A 200 -16.70 -6.51 -1.70
N ARG A 201 -17.78 -6.79 -2.43
CA ARG A 201 -17.76 -6.88 -3.91
C ARG A 201 -17.38 -5.58 -4.61
N LYS A 202 -17.65 -4.43 -3.98
CA LYS A 202 -17.37 -3.08 -4.48
C LYS A 202 -16.70 -2.24 -3.40
N PRO A 203 -15.46 -2.55 -3.03
CA PRO A 203 -14.74 -1.82 -1.99
C PRO A 203 -14.51 -0.38 -2.46
N SER A 204 -14.44 0.57 -1.52
CA SER A 204 -14.08 1.96 -1.84
C SER A 204 -12.59 2.08 -2.14
N ILE A 205 -11.75 1.37 -1.38
CA ILE A 205 -10.30 1.33 -1.53
C ILE A 205 -9.79 -0.11 -1.36
N VAL A 206 -8.88 -0.51 -2.25
CA VAL A 206 -8.01 -1.68 -2.06
C VAL A 206 -6.59 -1.20 -2.30
N CYS A 207 -5.79 -1.16 -1.24
CA CYS A 207 -4.42 -0.65 -1.28
C CYS A 207 -3.44 -1.72 -0.82
N GLU A 208 -2.44 -2.00 -1.63
CA GLU A 208 -1.30 -2.84 -1.29
C GLU A 208 -0.10 -1.96 -0.90
N ASN A 209 0.57 -2.33 0.17
CA ASN A 209 1.89 -1.83 0.56
C ASN A 209 2.84 -3.03 0.65
N CYS A 210 3.95 -2.99 -0.08
CA CYS A 210 4.96 -4.03 -0.10
C CYS A 210 6.29 -3.50 0.44
N ILE A 211 6.85 -4.24 1.40
CA ILE A 211 8.18 -3.99 1.97
C ILE A 211 9.01 -5.26 1.78
N TYR A 212 10.23 -5.11 1.28
CA TYR A 212 11.20 -6.20 1.21
C TYR A 212 12.03 -6.27 2.49
N SER A 213 12.42 -7.50 2.85
CA SER A 213 13.38 -7.77 3.93
C SER A 213 14.71 -7.09 3.63
N LEU A 214 15.36 -6.55 4.66
CA LEU A 214 16.67 -5.92 4.53
C LEU A 214 17.78 -6.96 4.29
N ASP A 215 17.59 -8.19 4.78
CA ASP A 215 18.52 -9.31 4.58
C ASP A 215 18.40 -9.91 3.16
N GLY A 216 17.36 -9.52 2.43
CA GLY A 216 17.03 -10.04 1.11
C GLY A 216 16.42 -11.44 1.20
N ASN A 217 15.67 -11.83 0.17
CA ASN A 217 14.94 -13.10 0.01
C ASN A 217 13.51 -13.15 0.55
N GLY A 218 13.06 -12.14 1.29
CA GLY A 218 11.68 -12.05 1.78
C GLY A 218 10.98 -10.74 1.42
N ARG A 219 9.66 -10.76 1.36
CA ARG A 219 8.83 -9.57 1.26
C ARG A 219 7.48 -9.79 1.94
N VAL A 220 6.89 -8.69 2.38
CA VAL A 220 5.55 -8.67 2.95
C VAL A 220 4.68 -7.73 2.14
N ARG A 221 3.55 -8.24 1.64
CA ARG A 221 2.53 -7.48 0.89
C ARG A 221 1.27 -7.36 1.74
N ALA A 222 1.03 -6.17 2.27
CA ALA A 222 -0.08 -5.88 3.17
C ALA A 222 -1.20 -5.13 2.42
N PHE A 223 -2.43 -5.59 2.57
CA PHE A 223 -3.61 -5.05 1.89
C PHE A 223 -4.62 -4.46 2.87
N HIS A 224 -4.95 -3.19 2.64
CA HIS A 224 -6.09 -2.54 3.26
C HIS A 224 -7.29 -2.65 2.32
N ILE A 225 -8.41 -3.18 2.82
CA ILE A 225 -9.68 -3.23 2.09
C ILE A 225 -10.71 -2.44 2.87
N MET A 226 -11.22 -1.38 2.26
CA MET A 226 -12.27 -0.54 2.81
C MET A 226 -13.60 -0.90 2.15
N ASP A 227 -14.64 -1.04 2.96
CA ASP A 227 -15.99 -1.32 2.50
C ASP A 227 -16.53 -0.18 1.61
N PRO A 228 -17.70 -0.32 0.96
CA PRO A 228 -18.26 0.73 0.11
C PRO A 228 -18.54 2.05 0.84
N LYS A 229 -18.58 2.06 2.18
CA LYS A 229 -18.81 3.24 3.01
C LYS A 229 -17.50 3.87 3.50
N GLY A 230 -16.35 3.26 3.22
CA GLY A 230 -15.04 3.79 3.63
C GLY A 230 -14.61 3.37 5.02
N VAL A 231 -15.23 2.34 5.61
CA VAL A 231 -14.81 1.74 6.88
C VAL A 231 -13.97 0.50 6.58
N LEU A 232 -13.01 0.17 7.45
CA LEU A 232 -12.22 -1.06 7.29
C LEU A 232 -13.12 -2.29 7.20
N ASP A 233 -12.95 -3.05 6.12
CA ASP A 233 -13.61 -4.35 5.92
C ASP A 233 -12.70 -5.49 6.38
N THR A 234 -11.48 -5.54 5.82
CA THR A 234 -10.51 -6.62 6.06
C THR A 234 -9.07 -6.13 5.87
N LEU A 235 -8.17 -6.65 6.71
CA LEU A 235 -6.72 -6.57 6.54
C LEU A 235 -6.19 -7.94 6.08
N ILE A 236 -5.27 -7.93 5.13
CA ILE A 236 -4.68 -9.15 4.56
C ILE A 236 -3.17 -8.98 4.44
N VAL A 237 -2.42 -10.03 4.71
CA VAL A 237 -0.96 -10.04 4.56
C VAL A 237 -0.52 -11.27 3.79
N PHE A 238 0.27 -11.07 2.74
CA PHE A 238 1.10 -12.12 2.16
C PHE A 238 2.51 -11.98 2.73
N HIS A 239 3.01 -13.03 3.36
CA HIS A 239 4.41 -13.15 3.74
C HIS A 239 5.09 -14.11 2.77
N GLU A 240 6.01 -13.61 1.94
CA GLU A 240 6.55 -14.33 0.79
C GLU A 240 8.08 -14.39 0.82
N ASN A 241 8.64 -15.56 0.51
CA ASN A 241 10.09 -15.77 0.38
C ASN A 241 10.43 -16.34 -1.01
N GLN A 242 11.57 -15.91 -1.56
CA GLN A 242 12.09 -16.35 -2.84
C GLN A 242 13.02 -17.57 -2.65
N GLY A 243 12.80 -18.66 -3.41
CA GLY A 243 13.67 -19.85 -3.35
C GLY A 243 12.94 -21.20 -3.28
N THR A 244 13.68 -22.26 -2.95
CA THR A 244 13.17 -23.65 -2.91
C THR A 244 12.17 -23.86 -1.78
N VAL A 245 11.15 -24.67 -2.04
CA VAL A 245 10.14 -25.12 -1.08
C VAL A 245 10.86 -25.71 0.14
N LEU A 246 10.95 -24.94 1.23
CA LEU A 246 11.08 -25.59 2.52
C LEU A 246 9.77 -26.36 2.72
N PRO A 247 9.85 -27.66 3.07
CA PRO A 247 8.66 -28.37 3.54
C PRO A 247 8.00 -27.50 4.60
N LEU A 248 6.68 -27.31 4.50
CA LEU A 248 5.86 -26.86 5.63
C LEU A 248 5.90 -27.96 6.70
N ALA A 249 7.05 -28.10 7.34
CA ALA A 249 7.24 -28.77 8.60
C ALA A 249 7.85 -27.68 9.50
N ASP A 250 7.03 -27.18 10.41
CA ASP A 250 7.42 -26.36 11.54
C ASP A 250 7.92 -24.93 11.26
N SER A 251 7.25 -24.15 10.39
CA SER A 251 6.96 -22.78 10.83
C SER A 251 5.81 -22.88 11.81
N SER A 252 6.12 -23.40 13.00
CA SER A 252 5.17 -23.41 14.08
C SER A 252 4.69 -21.97 14.27
N SER A 253 3.44 -21.72 13.89
CA SER A 253 2.63 -20.67 14.50
C SER A 253 2.36 -20.94 15.99
N ASN A 254 3.12 -21.87 16.61
CA ASN A 254 3.49 -21.81 18.02
C ASN A 254 4.50 -20.67 18.30
N ASP A 255 4.28 -19.48 17.74
CA ASP A 255 4.66 -18.31 18.52
C ASP A 255 3.56 -18.23 19.57
N PRO A 256 3.82 -18.66 20.83
CA PRO A 256 2.78 -18.80 21.84
C PRO A 256 2.06 -17.47 21.90
N GLU A 257 0.74 -17.43 21.62
CA GLU A 257 -0.09 -16.23 21.51
C GLU A 257 0.56 -15.07 22.25
N ILE A 258 1.42 -14.30 21.56
CA ILE A 258 2.18 -13.25 22.23
C ILE A 258 1.09 -12.33 22.77
N PRO A 259 0.96 -12.16 24.10
CA PRO A 259 -0.11 -11.38 24.70
C PRO A 259 -0.22 -10.04 23.96
N SER A 260 -1.42 -9.54 23.72
CA SER A 260 -1.62 -8.27 23.02
C SER A 260 -0.74 -7.14 23.54
N ASN A 261 -0.50 -7.12 24.86
CA ASN A 261 0.40 -6.20 25.54
C ASN A 261 1.86 -6.30 25.08
N ASP A 262 2.35 -7.48 24.73
CA ASP A 262 3.74 -7.67 24.28
C ASP A 262 3.96 -7.13 22.86
N ARG A 263 2.91 -7.12 22.01
CA ARG A 263 2.99 -6.53 20.67
C ARG A 263 3.16 -5.02 20.71
N ILE A 264 2.42 -4.33 21.59
CA ILE A 264 2.58 -2.88 21.74
C ILE A 264 3.93 -2.54 22.39
N ASN A 265 4.39 -3.33 23.36
CA ASN A 265 5.67 -3.13 24.04
C ASN A 265 6.87 -3.08 23.06
N ALA A 266 6.81 -3.87 21.97
CA ALA A 266 7.82 -3.81 20.92
C ALA A 266 7.91 -2.42 20.26
N LEU A 267 6.76 -1.74 20.09
CA LEU A 267 6.64 -0.43 19.46
C LEU A 267 6.89 0.75 20.39
N LEU A 268 6.64 0.61 21.70
CA LEU A 268 6.84 1.68 22.67
C LEU A 268 8.29 2.17 22.71
N GLY A 269 8.48 3.46 22.95
CA GLY A 269 9.78 4.12 23.04
C GLY A 269 10.04 5.09 21.90
N ARG A 270 11.32 5.41 21.70
CA ARG A 270 11.78 6.39 20.73
C ARG A 270 12.40 5.70 19.53
N TRP A 271 11.95 6.10 18.35
CA TRP A 271 12.45 5.63 17.06
C TRP A 271 13.01 6.81 16.30
N GLU A 272 14.19 6.63 15.71
CA GLU A 272 14.82 7.63 14.85
C GLU A 272 15.16 7.02 13.50
N GLY A 273 15.07 7.80 12.44
CA GLY A 273 15.32 7.30 11.10
C GLY A 273 15.25 8.36 10.02
N HIS A 274 15.14 7.89 8.79
CA HIS A 274 15.04 8.73 7.61
C HIS A 274 13.83 8.32 6.77
N SER A 275 13.22 9.31 6.10
CA SER A 275 12.06 9.13 5.25
C SER A 275 12.25 9.74 3.88
N VAL A 276 11.71 9.08 2.86
CA VAL A 276 11.71 9.56 1.47
C VAL A 276 10.27 9.55 0.97
N THR A 277 9.79 10.68 0.48
CA THR A 277 8.45 10.83 -0.10
C THR A 277 8.55 10.94 -1.61
N LYS A 278 7.88 10.02 -2.32
CA LYS A 278 7.78 10.02 -3.78
C LYS A 278 6.35 10.27 -4.24
N ARG A 279 6.20 11.02 -5.33
CA ARG A 279 4.91 11.21 -6.01
C ARG A 279 4.41 9.88 -6.56
N SER A 280 3.11 9.63 -6.48
CA SER A 280 2.48 8.48 -7.13
C SER A 280 2.52 8.62 -8.65
N GLY A 281 2.74 7.51 -9.34
CA GLY A 281 2.98 7.43 -10.78
C GLY A 281 4.35 6.81 -11.09
N VAL A 282 4.49 6.25 -12.28
CA VAL A 282 5.69 5.47 -12.69
C VAL A 282 7.00 6.28 -12.64
N TYR A 283 6.92 7.58 -12.92
CA TYR A 283 8.06 8.49 -12.84
C TYR A 283 8.63 8.60 -11.41
N GLY A 284 7.78 8.55 -10.37
CA GLY A 284 8.25 8.44 -8.99
C GLY A 284 9.11 9.61 -8.49
N ALA A 285 8.79 10.85 -8.89
CA ALA A 285 9.53 12.05 -8.49
C ALA A 285 9.68 12.13 -6.97
N THR A 286 10.92 12.30 -6.48
CA THR A 286 11.17 12.58 -5.06
C THR A 286 10.65 13.99 -4.73
N LEU A 287 9.69 14.05 -3.82
CA LEU A 287 9.06 15.29 -3.36
C LEU A 287 9.74 15.84 -2.11
N ASP A 288 10.13 14.93 -1.21
CA ASP A 288 10.73 15.30 0.06
C ASP A 288 11.60 14.19 0.66
N GLU A 289 12.56 14.61 1.45
CA GLU A 289 13.40 13.76 2.30
C GLU A 289 13.48 14.42 3.69
N ALA A 290 13.40 13.61 4.74
CA ALA A 290 13.38 14.13 6.09
C ALA A 290 13.93 13.15 7.11
N ASP A 291 14.63 13.69 8.10
CA ASP A 291 14.98 12.97 9.32
C ASP A 291 13.76 12.90 10.24
N THR A 292 13.54 11.74 10.82
CA THR A 292 12.30 11.41 11.53
C THR A 292 12.58 10.94 12.94
N VAL A 293 11.74 11.38 13.87
CA VAL A 293 11.71 10.90 15.25
C VAL A 293 10.27 10.56 15.61
N VAL A 294 10.01 9.33 16.02
CA VAL A 294 8.71 8.88 16.53
C VAL A 294 8.84 8.49 17.97
N LEU A 295 8.13 9.17 18.85
CA LEU A 295 7.97 8.81 20.24
C LEU A 295 6.60 8.18 20.41
N LEU A 296 6.54 6.96 20.95
CA LEU A 296 5.29 6.30 21.32
C LEU A 296 5.35 5.88 22.78
N GLU A 297 4.48 6.47 23.60
CA GLU A 297 4.39 6.20 25.04
C GLU A 297 2.99 5.72 25.39
N MET A 298 2.92 4.90 26.44
CA MET A 298 1.66 4.47 27.04
C MET A 298 1.76 4.72 28.54
N ASP A 299 0.79 5.43 29.09
CA ASP A 299 0.71 5.68 30.53
C ASP A 299 0.12 4.47 31.28
N ASN A 300 0.14 4.53 32.62
CA ASN A 300 -0.41 3.47 33.47
C ASN A 300 -1.94 3.31 33.36
N ASN A 301 -2.64 4.26 32.76
CA ASN A 301 -4.09 4.24 32.54
C ASN A 301 -4.45 3.69 31.14
N GLY A 302 -3.46 3.32 30.32
CA GLY A 302 -3.65 2.85 28.94
C GLY A 302 -3.85 3.97 27.93
N GLN A 303 -3.58 5.23 28.31
CA GLN A 303 -3.56 6.37 27.40
C GLN A 303 -2.28 6.33 26.57
N LEU A 304 -2.44 6.44 25.26
CA LEU A 304 -1.35 6.50 24.29
C LEU A 304 -1.02 7.94 23.96
N ILE A 305 0.27 8.22 23.86
CA ILE A 305 0.80 9.49 23.36
C ILE A 305 1.77 9.14 22.24
N GLN A 306 1.55 9.73 21.06
CA GLN A 306 2.43 9.57 19.91
C GLN A 306 2.85 10.94 19.38
N ASP A 307 4.17 11.17 19.35
CA ASP A 307 4.75 12.33 18.67
C ASP A 307 5.50 11.86 17.43
N ASN A 308 5.13 12.40 16.27
CA ASN A 308 5.85 12.21 15.01
C ASN A 308 6.50 13.53 14.62
N ILE A 309 7.82 13.55 14.63
CA ILE A 309 8.64 14.72 14.30
C ILE A 309 9.35 14.43 12.99
N SER A 310 9.20 15.33 12.02
CA SER A 310 9.86 15.24 10.72
C SER A 310 10.59 16.55 10.42
N THR A 311 11.90 16.46 10.23
CA THR A 311 12.79 17.59 9.91
C THR A 311 13.25 17.45 8.47
N LYS A 312 12.78 18.35 7.60
CA LYS A 312 13.05 18.30 6.16
C LYS A 312 14.53 18.54 5.86
N THR A 313 15.15 17.62 5.12
CA THR A 313 16.55 17.67 4.72
C THR A 313 16.84 18.93 3.91
N GLY A 314 17.97 19.58 4.19
CA GLY A 314 18.39 20.82 3.52
C GLY A 314 17.61 22.08 3.93
N THR A 315 16.68 21.97 4.87
CA THR A 315 15.95 23.13 5.42
C THR A 315 15.93 23.09 6.95
N SER A 316 15.50 24.18 7.59
CA SER A 316 15.21 24.21 9.03
C SER A 316 13.74 23.92 9.35
N THR A 317 12.96 23.43 8.38
CA THR A 317 11.53 23.18 8.56
C THR A 317 11.33 21.88 9.33
N THR A 318 10.81 21.99 10.55
CA THR A 318 10.41 20.84 11.38
C THR A 318 8.90 20.85 11.54
N THR A 319 8.29 19.69 11.34
CA THR A 319 6.87 19.45 11.63
C THR A 319 6.75 18.46 12.77
N THR A 320 5.82 18.71 13.68
CA THR A 320 5.55 17.84 14.81
C THR A 320 4.05 17.59 14.85
N ILE A 321 3.68 16.32 14.87
CA ILE A 321 2.30 15.85 14.97
C ILE A 321 2.19 15.11 16.29
N HIS A 322 1.34 15.65 17.16
CA HIS A 322 1.04 15.09 18.46
C HIS A 322 -0.34 14.45 18.42
N TRP A 323 -0.40 13.15 18.72
CA TRP A 323 -1.64 12.39 18.84
C TRP A 323 -1.76 11.78 20.23
N THR A 324 -3.00 11.75 20.71
CA THR A 324 -3.38 11.03 21.91
C THR A 324 -4.45 10.00 21.55
N GLY A 325 -4.51 8.93 22.33
CA GLY A 325 -5.43 7.84 22.07
C GLY A 325 -5.50 6.85 23.21
N VAL A 326 -6.11 5.70 22.93
CA VAL A 326 -6.27 4.59 23.86
C VAL A 326 -5.85 3.29 23.21
N ALA A 327 -5.20 2.42 23.98
CA ALA A 327 -4.93 1.05 23.57
C ALA A 327 -6.06 0.13 24.03
N ASN A 328 -6.65 -0.62 23.12
CA ASN A 328 -7.59 -1.70 23.42
C ASN A 328 -7.09 -3.00 22.77
N ASN A 329 -6.40 -3.82 23.57
CA ASN A 329 -5.71 -5.01 23.10
C ASN A 329 -4.74 -4.69 21.94
N ASN A 330 -5.02 -5.20 20.75
CA ASN A 330 -4.21 -4.98 19.55
C ASN A 330 -4.70 -3.81 18.69
N LEU A 331 -5.69 -3.05 19.15
CA LEU A 331 -6.19 -1.87 18.44
C LEU A 331 -5.81 -0.61 19.19
N LEU A 332 -5.05 0.26 18.54
CA LEU A 332 -4.73 1.60 19.03
C LEU A 332 -5.66 2.59 18.35
N GLN A 333 -6.45 3.33 19.12
CA GLN A 333 -7.42 4.29 18.60
C GLN A 333 -7.01 5.70 19.03
N PHE A 334 -6.79 6.59 18.06
CA PHE A 334 -6.41 7.97 18.31
C PHE A 334 -7.61 8.91 18.22
N ASP A 335 -7.61 9.98 19.01
CA ASP A 335 -8.73 10.93 19.12
C ASP A 335 -9.06 11.65 17.80
N GLY A 336 -8.13 11.66 16.84
CA GLY A 336 -8.32 12.16 15.48
C GLY A 336 -9.04 11.19 14.53
N GLY A 337 -9.47 10.02 15.01
CA GLY A 337 -10.14 9.01 14.20
C GLY A 337 -9.19 8.17 13.35
N TYR A 338 -7.90 8.13 13.68
CA TYR A 338 -6.92 7.20 13.10
C TYR A 338 -6.78 5.97 13.99
N GLU A 339 -6.63 4.80 13.40
CA GLU A 339 -6.54 3.53 14.10
C GLU A 339 -5.32 2.75 13.62
N ILE A 340 -4.70 2.00 14.52
CA ILE A 340 -3.61 1.08 14.20
C ILE A 340 -3.96 -0.29 14.75
N THR A 341 -3.96 -1.30 13.88
CA THR A 341 -4.09 -2.71 14.29
C THR A 341 -2.74 -3.38 14.35
N LEU A 342 -2.38 -3.91 15.51
CA LEU A 342 -1.16 -4.66 15.78
C LEU A 342 -1.32 -6.11 15.32
N LEU A 343 -0.41 -6.54 14.46
CA LEU A 343 -0.41 -7.84 13.82
C LEU A 343 0.75 -8.70 14.37
N PRO A 344 0.68 -10.04 14.26
CA PRO A 344 1.81 -10.93 14.52
C PRO A 344 3.02 -10.59 13.63
N GLY A 345 4.20 -11.11 13.99
CA GLY A 345 5.41 -10.95 13.17
C GLY A 345 5.98 -9.53 13.14
N GLY A 346 5.75 -8.74 14.20
CA GLY A 346 6.25 -7.36 14.30
C GLY A 346 5.61 -6.38 13.33
N MET A 347 4.40 -6.69 12.85
CA MET A 347 3.69 -5.89 11.87
C MET A 347 2.61 -5.03 12.52
N TYR A 348 2.29 -3.89 11.90
CA TYR A 348 1.04 -3.18 12.15
C TYR A 348 0.52 -2.52 10.88
N MET A 349 -0.77 -2.24 10.88
CA MET A 349 -1.45 -1.56 9.77
C MET A 349 -2.28 -0.40 10.33
N GLY A 350 -2.05 0.80 9.80
CA GLY A 350 -2.68 2.04 10.21
C GLY A 350 -3.65 2.57 9.16
N TYR A 351 -4.79 3.07 9.59
CA TYR A 351 -5.86 3.54 8.72
C TYR A 351 -6.82 4.48 9.45
N PRO A 352 -7.51 5.39 8.75
CA PRO A 352 -8.62 6.14 9.34
C PRO A 352 -9.79 5.20 9.64
N SER A 353 -10.45 5.42 10.78
CA SER A 353 -11.65 4.69 11.19
C SER A 353 -12.80 4.80 10.18
N ASP A 354 -12.91 5.94 9.48
CA ASP A 354 -13.95 6.20 8.48
C ASP A 354 -13.46 7.21 7.43
N ILE A 355 -13.14 6.71 6.23
CA ILE A 355 -12.68 7.53 5.10
C ILE A 355 -13.76 8.46 4.58
N SER A 356 -15.04 8.09 4.70
CA SER A 356 -16.13 8.96 4.22
C SER A 356 -16.12 10.30 4.95
N LYS A 357 -15.82 10.31 6.25
CA LYS A 357 -15.68 11.54 7.03
C LYS A 357 -14.52 12.40 6.56
N CYS A 358 -13.36 11.80 6.24
CA CYS A 358 -12.22 12.54 5.68
C CYS A 358 -12.62 13.23 4.37
N ILE A 359 -13.29 12.51 3.47
CA ILE A 359 -13.74 13.06 2.17
C ILE A 359 -14.79 14.16 2.38
N GLU A 360 -15.77 13.97 3.25
CA GLU A 360 -16.79 14.97 3.58
C GLU A 360 -16.18 16.25 4.17
N GLN A 361 -15.09 16.12 4.93
CA GLN A 361 -14.36 17.24 5.53
C GLN A 361 -13.31 17.85 4.59
N LEU A 362 -13.14 17.28 3.40
CA LEU A 362 -12.10 17.63 2.42
C LEU A 362 -10.67 17.48 2.97
N ASP A 363 -10.48 16.55 3.91
CA ASP A 363 -9.19 16.27 4.51
C ASP A 363 -8.48 15.13 3.76
N PRO A 364 -7.16 15.24 3.53
CA PRO A 364 -6.35 14.12 3.06
C PRO A 364 -6.27 13.05 4.15
N PHE A 365 -6.04 11.81 3.75
CA PHE A 365 -5.86 10.69 4.67
C PHE A 365 -4.74 9.76 4.19
N ASN A 366 -4.29 8.87 5.05
CA ASN A 366 -3.22 7.93 4.73
C ASN A 366 -3.54 6.51 5.20
N LEU A 367 -2.89 5.55 4.55
CA LEU A 367 -2.85 4.15 4.96
C LEU A 367 -1.40 3.79 5.24
N GLU A 368 -1.15 3.02 6.27
CA GLU A 368 0.19 2.75 6.76
C GLU A 368 0.42 1.26 6.94
N PHE A 369 1.58 0.78 6.51
CA PHE A 369 2.05 -0.55 6.83
C PHE A 369 3.44 -0.45 7.45
N CYS A 370 3.63 -1.14 8.58
CA CYS A 370 4.92 -1.25 9.23
C CYS A 370 5.30 -2.70 9.41
N TRP A 371 6.59 -2.98 9.24
CA TRP A 371 7.17 -4.27 9.52
C TRP A 371 8.49 -4.10 10.28
N MET A 372 8.51 -4.63 11.51
CA MET A 372 9.69 -4.76 12.34
C MET A 372 10.30 -6.14 12.11
N GLU A 373 11.25 -6.22 11.20
CA GLU A 373 11.95 -7.47 10.85
C GLU A 373 12.83 -7.98 11.99
N SER A 374 13.45 -7.07 12.75
CA SER A 374 14.26 -7.40 13.92
C SER A 374 13.97 -6.43 15.08
N PRO A 375 14.10 -6.87 16.34
CA PRO A 375 13.90 -5.99 17.48
C PRO A 375 14.75 -4.73 17.38
N GLY A 376 14.10 -3.57 17.38
CA GLY A 376 14.77 -2.28 17.31
C GLY A 376 15.08 -1.77 15.90
N LYS A 377 14.68 -2.46 14.83
CA LYS A 377 14.75 -1.95 13.45
C LYS A 377 13.44 -2.21 12.71
N ARG A 378 12.85 -1.16 12.14
CA ARG A 378 11.57 -1.27 11.42
C ARG A 378 11.58 -0.47 10.12
N GLN A 379 10.75 -0.92 9.20
CA GLN A 379 10.43 -0.22 7.96
C GLN A 379 8.94 0.17 7.99
N ARG A 380 8.60 1.35 7.49
CA ARG A 380 7.21 1.78 7.32
C ARG A 380 6.98 2.25 5.90
N LEU A 381 5.80 1.99 5.38
CA LEU A 381 5.34 2.50 4.10
C LEU A 381 3.97 3.15 4.29
N VAL A 382 3.92 4.46 4.07
CA VAL A 382 2.71 5.27 4.19
C VAL A 382 2.25 5.66 2.81
N ARG A 383 0.99 5.38 2.50
CA ARG A 383 0.31 5.75 1.26
C ARG A 383 -0.63 6.91 1.53
N THR A 384 -0.43 8.02 0.83
CA THR A 384 -1.20 9.27 1.07
C THR A 384 -2.22 9.48 -0.04
N PHE A 385 -3.45 9.79 0.37
CA PHE A 385 -4.58 10.08 -0.50
C PHE A 385 -5.02 11.53 -0.32
N ASP A 386 -5.46 12.15 -1.42
CA ASP A 386 -6.13 13.44 -1.38
C ASP A 386 -7.58 13.33 -0.88
N SER A 387 -8.24 14.48 -0.77
CA SER A 387 -9.64 14.59 -0.35
C SER A 387 -10.65 13.94 -1.31
N ALA A 388 -10.22 13.47 -2.49
CA ALA A 388 -11.04 12.73 -3.44
C ALA A 388 -10.77 11.21 -3.41
N GLY A 389 -9.86 10.75 -2.53
CA GLY A 389 -9.46 9.34 -2.45
C GLY A 389 -8.55 8.90 -3.59
N LEU A 390 -7.84 9.83 -4.23
CA LEU A 390 -6.77 9.51 -5.18
C LEU A 390 -5.43 9.45 -4.46
N ALA A 391 -4.64 8.41 -4.71
CA ALA A 391 -3.30 8.31 -4.17
C ALA A 391 -2.38 9.34 -4.83
N VAL A 392 -1.77 10.21 -4.02
CA VAL A 392 -0.94 11.33 -4.50
C VAL A 392 0.55 11.11 -4.24
N SER A 393 0.90 10.39 -3.18
CA SER A 393 2.29 10.09 -2.83
C SER A 393 2.41 8.81 -1.99
N SER A 394 3.64 8.36 -1.84
CA SER A 394 4.01 7.35 -0.86
C SER A 394 5.25 7.82 -0.12
N THR A 395 5.37 7.46 1.14
CA THR A 395 6.52 7.79 1.99
C THR A 395 7.06 6.50 2.60
N TYR A 396 8.32 6.20 2.31
CA TYR A 396 9.04 5.10 2.91
C TYR A 396 9.83 5.62 4.12
N PHE A 397 9.88 4.83 5.19
CA PHE A 397 10.65 5.10 6.40
C PHE A 397 11.54 3.90 6.71
N ILE A 398 12.76 4.18 7.16
CA ILE A 398 13.63 3.21 7.84
C ILE A 398 14.06 3.80 9.17
N GLU A 399 13.73 3.09 10.26
CA GLU A 399 13.86 3.60 11.62
C GLU A 399 14.51 2.57 12.55
N THR A 400 15.28 3.08 13.50
CA THR A 400 15.94 2.32 14.57
C THR A 400 15.49 2.83 15.93
N LYS A 401 15.30 1.90 16.88
CA LYS A 401 14.93 2.20 18.25
C LYS A 401 16.15 2.68 19.04
N VAL A 402 15.96 3.72 19.86
CA VAL A 402 17.01 4.38 20.66
C VAL A 402 17.01 3.90 22.10
#